data_AF-W8WUH0-F1
#
_entry.id   AF-W8WUH0-F1
#
_cell.length_a   1.000
_cell.length_b   1.000
_cell.length_c   1.000
_cell.angle_alpha   90.00
_cell.angle_beta   90.00
_cell.angle_gamma   90.00
#
_symmetry.space_group_name_H-M   'P 1'
#
loop_
_entity.id
_entity.type
_entity.pdbx_description
1 polymer ?
#
loop_
_entity_poly.entity_id
_entity_poly.type
_entity_poly.pdbx_seq_one_letter_code
_entity_poly.pdbx_strand_id
1 'polypeptide(L)' 'MEIGYGTIMANNYTSELTQFLNQYKSDHPDTEARQFAGRARLWDKELDPELQEGFRAARVPQDPYVYYQKA' A
#
# COMPACT_ATOMS: atom_id res chain seq x y z
N MET A 1 2.99 -19.83 -17.39
CA MET A 1 2.75 -20.21 -15.99
C MET A 1 2.18 -18.97 -15.31
N GLU A 2 0.92 -18.66 -15.61
CA GLU A 2 0.21 -17.51 -15.05
C GLU A 2 -0.58 -17.98 -13.83
N ILE A 3 -0.23 -17.42 -12.68
CA ILE A 3 -0.94 -17.63 -11.42
C ILE A 3 -2.33 -16.99 -11.55
N GLY A 4 -3.35 -17.83 -11.41
CA GLY A 4 -4.74 -17.45 -11.54
C GLY A 4 -5.24 -16.61 -10.38
N TYR A 5 -6.01 -15.58 -10.71
CA TYR A 5 -7.04 -15.03 -9.84
C TYR A 5 -8.39 -15.39 -10.45
N GLY A 6 -8.97 -16.48 -9.96
CA GLY A 6 -10.37 -16.79 -10.22
C GLY A 6 -11.25 -15.85 -9.41
N THR A 7 -12.06 -15.04 -10.10
CA THR A 7 -13.34 -14.56 -9.56
C THR A 7 -14.38 -14.73 -10.65
N ILE A 8 -15.24 -15.71 -10.41
CA ILE A 8 -16.56 -15.93 -11.01
C ILE A 8 -17.34 -14.60 -10.98
N MET A 9 -17.31 -13.82 -12.06
CA MET A 9 -18.15 -12.63 -12.19
C MET A 9 -19.41 -13.05 -12.94
N ALA A 10 -20.55 -12.91 -12.28
CA ALA A 10 -21.87 -13.05 -12.88
C ALA A 10 -21.91 -12.32 -14.24
N ASN A 11 -22.40 -13.00 -15.27
CA ASN A 11 -22.51 -12.46 -16.63
C ASN A 11 -23.06 -11.02 -16.62
N ASN A 12 -22.18 -10.06 -16.94
CA ASN A 12 -22.44 -8.71 -17.42
C ASN A 12 -22.94 -7.62 -16.46
N TYR A 13 -22.61 -7.62 -15.16
CA TYR A 13 -22.66 -6.36 -14.41
C TYR A 13 -21.27 -5.76 -14.19
N THR A 14 -21.04 -4.59 -14.78
CA THR A 14 -19.92 -3.71 -14.44
C THR A 14 -20.49 -2.43 -13.86
N SER A 15 -19.96 -1.96 -12.73
CA SER A 15 -20.43 -0.70 -12.15
C SER A 15 -20.02 0.47 -13.03
N GLU A 16 -20.81 1.54 -13.00
CA GLU A 16 -20.51 2.81 -13.70
C GLU A 16 -19.12 3.33 -13.35
N LEU A 17 -18.72 3.17 -12.07
CA LEU A 17 -17.38 3.55 -11.61
C LEU A 17 -16.28 2.73 -12.30
N THR A 18 -16.47 1.41 -12.43
CA THR A 18 -15.49 0.56 -13.11
C THR A 18 -15.38 0.92 -14.60
N GLN A 19 -16.51 1.19 -15.27
CA GLN A 19 -16.51 1.63 -16.67
C GLN A 19 -15.78 2.97 -16.82
N PHE A 20 -16.05 3.94 -15.95
CA PHE A 20 -15.36 5.23 -15.91
C PHE A 20 -13.85 5.07 -15.73
N LEU A 21 -13.42 4.27 -14.74
CA LEU A 21 -12.00 4.07 -14.47
C LEU A 21 -11.28 3.43 -15.66
N ASN A 22 -11.92 2.48 -16.33
CA ASN A 22 -11.36 1.85 -17.53
C ASN A 22 -11.22 2.86 -18.68
N GLN A 23 -12.25 3.65 -18.94
CA GLN A 23 -12.21 4.69 -19.97
C GLN A 23 -11.12 5.73 -19.65
N TYR A 24 -11.05 6.21 -18.40
CA TYR A 24 -10.06 7.18 -17.98
C TYR A 24 -8.63 6.68 -18.19
N LYS A 25 -8.34 5.42 -17.83
CA LYS A 25 -7.03 4.81 -18.05
C LYS A 25 -6.70 4.63 -19.53
N SER A 26 -7.69 4.35 -20.38
CA SER A 26 -7.50 4.30 -21.84
C SER A 26 -7.13 5.67 -22.40
N ASP A 27 -7.80 6.72 -21.93
CA ASP A 27 -7.56 8.09 -22.37
C ASP A 27 -6.26 8.68 -21.81
N HIS A 28 -5.78 8.16 -20.67
CA HIS A 28 -4.60 8.63 -19.93
C HIS A 28 -3.65 7.47 -19.59
N PRO A 29 -2.92 6.93 -20.58
CA PRO A 29 -2.06 5.75 -20.39
C PRO A 29 -0.90 6.00 -19.41
N ASP A 30 -0.54 7.26 -19.14
CA ASP A 30 0.50 7.65 -18.19
C ASP A 30 0.03 7.65 -16.71
N THR A 31 -1.27 7.46 -16.47
CA THR A 31 -1.87 7.54 -15.14
C THR A 31 -1.21 6.63 -14.13
N GLU A 32 -0.90 5.38 -14.51
CA GLU A 32 -0.27 4.43 -13.60
C GLU A 32 1.15 4.87 -13.23
N ALA A 33 1.93 5.33 -14.21
CA ALA A 33 3.27 5.88 -13.96
C ALA A 33 3.22 7.08 -13.00
N ARG A 34 2.23 7.97 -13.15
CA ARG A 34 2.01 9.09 -12.22
C ARG A 34 1.60 8.62 -10.82
N GLN A 35 0.77 7.58 -10.71
CA GLN A 35 0.41 6.98 -9.42
C GLN A 35 1.63 6.37 -8.72
N PHE A 36 2.46 5.62 -9.45
CA PHE A 36 3.71 5.08 -8.93
C PHE A 36 4.65 6.19 -8.45
N ALA A 37 4.87 7.23 -9.25
CA ALA A 37 5.70 8.37 -8.87
C ALA A 37 5.14 9.13 -7.65
N GLY A 38 3.82 9.28 -7.56
CA GLY A 38 3.15 9.90 -6.42
C GLY A 38 3.32 9.08 -5.13
N ARG A 39 3.19 7.75 -5.22
CA ARG A 39 3.45 6.84 -4.09
C ARG A 39 4.91 6.92 -3.66
N ALA A 40 5.83 6.80 -4.60
CA ALA A 40 7.26 6.80 -4.35
C ALA A 40 7.75 8.09 -3.67
N ARG A 41 7.11 9.23 -3.97
CA ARG A 41 7.51 10.53 -3.39
C ARG A 41 7.30 10.63 -1.88
N LEU A 42 6.20 10.09 -1.35
CA LEU A 42 5.80 10.32 0.05
C LEU A 42 5.79 9.05 0.90
N TRP A 43 5.57 7.90 0.27
CA TRP A 43 5.25 6.66 0.96
C TRP A 43 6.34 5.61 0.86
N ASP A 44 6.97 5.46 -0.31
CA ASP A 44 8.10 4.55 -0.44
C ASP A 44 9.34 5.23 0.12
N LYS A 45 9.84 4.74 1.26
CA LYS A 45 11.07 5.22 1.89
C LYS A 45 12.10 4.10 1.86
N GLU A 46 13.29 4.41 1.37
CA GLU A 46 14.43 3.53 1.55
C GLU A 46 14.82 3.52 3.02
N LEU A 47 15.00 2.33 3.57
CA LEU A 47 15.40 2.15 4.96
C LEU A 47 16.82 1.60 4.99
N ASP A 48 17.71 2.32 5.67
CA ASP A 48 19.08 1.89 5.90
C ASP A 48 19.11 0.69 6.87
N PRO A 49 19.62 -0.49 6.44
CA PRO A 49 19.69 -1.68 7.28
C PRO A 49 20.53 -1.50 8.55
N GLU A 50 21.62 -0.71 8.48
CA GLU A 50 22.50 -0.46 9.63
C GLU A 50 21.78 0.43 10.66
N LEU A 51 21.12 1.49 10.19
CA LEU A 51 20.31 2.35 11.06
C LEU A 51 19.16 1.57 11.71
N GLN A 52 18.50 0.69 10.96
CA GLN A 52 17.47 -0.19 11.52
C GLN A 52 18.02 -1.11 12.61
N GLU A 53 19.24 -1.65 12.44
CA GLU A 53 19.88 -2.46 13.47
C GLU A 53 20.20 -1.62 14.71
N GLY A 54 20.71 -0.40 14.51
CA GLY A 54 20.91 0.56 15.60
C GLY A 54 19.61 0.84 16.38
N PHE A 55 18.49 1.05 15.70
CA PHE A 55 17.19 1.24 16.34
C PHE A 55 16.70 -0.01 17.09
N ARG A 56 16.97 -1.22 16.57
CA ARG A 56 16.67 -2.48 17.25
C ARG A 56 17.50 -2.63 18.52
N ALA A 57 18.79 -2.34 18.46
CA ALA A 57 19.71 -2.43 19.59
C ALA A 57 19.40 -1.37 20.67
N ALA A 58 18.99 -0.17 20.28
CA ALA A 58 18.63 0.92 21.20
C ALA A 58 17.21 0.82 21.77
N ARG A 59 16.45 -0.23 21.47
CA ARG A 59 15.04 -0.36 21.87
C ARG A 59 14.91 -0.48 23.39
N VAL A 60 14.19 0.45 24.00
CA VAL A 60 13.87 0.42 25.44
C VAL A 60 12.58 -0.39 25.65
N PRO A 61 12.56 -1.39 26.56
CA PRO A 61 11.32 -2.08 26.93
C PRO A 61 10.29 -1.09 27.47
N GLN A 62 9.07 -1.12 26.92
CA GLN A 62 7.94 -0.33 27.41
C GLN A 62 6.87 -1.26 27.97
N ASP A 63 6.22 -0.82 29.05
CA ASP A 63 5.06 -1.53 29.60
C ASP A 63 3.91 -1.56 28.58
N PRO A 64 3.09 -2.63 28.54
CA PRO A 64 1.96 -2.75 27.61
C PRO A 64 0.96 -1.59 27.70
N TYR A 65 0.87 -0.96 28.87
CA TYR A 65 0.02 0.20 29.10
C TYR A 65 0.83 1.30 29.79
N VAL A 66 1.57 2.06 28.99
CA VAL A 66 2.42 3.19 29.45
C VAL A 66 1.66 4.21 30.28
N TYR A 67 0.36 4.39 30.02
CA TYR A 67 -0.49 5.35 30.72
C TYR A 67 -1.37 4.74 31.81
N TYR A 68 -1.24 3.43 32.09
CA TYR A 68 -2.00 2.82 33.17
C TYR A 68 -1.31 3.10 34.50
N GLN A 69 -2.02 3.77 35.41
CA GLN A 69 -1.56 3.94 36.79
C GLN A 69 -1.68 2.59 37.50
N LYS A 70 -0.54 1.96 37.81
CA LYS A 70 -0.53 0.85 38.78
C LYS A 70 -0.93 1.42 40.15
N ALA A 71 -1.91 0.78 40.79
CA ALA A 71 -2.34 1.08 42.15
C ALA A 71 -1.21 0.82 43.16
#